data_AF-A0A0A2VTU2-F1
#
_entry.id   AF-A0A0A2VTU2-F1
#
_cell.length_a   1.000
_cell.length_b   1.000
_cell.length_c   1.000
_cell.angle_alpha   90.00
_cell.angle_beta   90.00
_cell.angle_gamma   90.00
#
_symmetry.space_group_name_H-M   'P 1'
#
loop_
_entity.id
_entity.type
_entity.pdbx_description
1 polymer ?
#
loop_
_entity_poly.entity_id
_entity_poly.type
_entity_poly.pdbx_seq_one_letter_code
_entity_poly.pdbx_strand_id
1 'polypeptide(L)'
;MPIATPGARDRILHTAHDLFYRDGIRATGIDRIIKEACVTKVTFYRHFPAKDDLIRAFLDYRHQRWMAWFGRTLEAQIGERKGLAEALAATLQNWFDDEAFRGCAFINSAVEMAEALPETLPIARAHKQAMVQCLAGYLPDNAGGRRLAEMLALVIDGAIVKAQRDGDGEEALLLLRAWLALLPAAEMAQMRIQAVQPGADDFAAQIAQRRKQRGPQNGAADIQRDKQLWRQLAGADDNRPDDAKPGLCFGHFLLMLFKPSQQGTAEMPADQEQNLIANHAAKRDRQHHQWEGQKPLMRGHAA
;
A
#
# COMPACT_ATOMS: atom_id res chain seq x y z
N MET A 1 -0.56 30.64 2.69
CA MET A 1 -0.18 30.24 4.06
C MET A 1 1.18 29.56 3.99
N PRO A 2 2.14 29.84 4.90
CA PRO A 2 3.41 29.13 4.90
C PRO A 2 3.15 27.67 5.26
N ILE A 3 3.58 26.75 4.39
CA ILE A 3 3.48 25.31 4.63
C ILE A 3 4.37 25.02 5.85
N ALA A 4 3.79 24.55 6.95
CA ALA A 4 4.53 24.23 8.15
C ALA A 4 5.65 23.23 7.81
N THR A 5 6.89 23.59 8.12
CA THR A 5 8.04 22.70 7.89
C THR A 5 7.81 21.39 8.64
N PRO A 6 7.94 20.22 7.97
CA PRO A 6 7.75 18.93 8.63
C PRO A 6 8.65 18.78 9.86
N GLY A 7 8.10 18.21 10.93
CA GLY A 7 8.84 17.94 12.16
C GLY A 7 10.03 17.02 11.91
N ALA A 8 11.01 17.02 12.83
CA ALA A 8 12.23 16.22 12.66
C ALA A 8 11.94 14.72 12.46
N ARG A 9 10.94 14.19 13.18
CA ARG A 9 10.49 12.80 13.01
C ARG A 9 10.01 12.50 11.59
N ASP A 10 9.20 13.39 11.00
CA ASP A 10 8.64 13.18 9.67
C ASP A 10 9.70 13.33 8.59
N ARG A 11 10.63 14.27 8.74
CA ARG A 11 11.78 14.37 7.82
C ARG A 11 12.59 13.08 7.81
N ILE A 12 12.89 12.51 8.98
CA ILE A 12 13.60 11.22 9.08
C ILE A 12 12.80 10.12 8.37
N LEU A 13 11.50 10.02 8.64
CA LEU A 13 10.64 8.98 8.06
C LEU A 13 10.52 9.11 6.53
N HIS A 14 10.30 10.31 6.00
CA HIS A 14 10.19 10.54 4.56
C HIS A 14 11.50 10.27 3.83
N THR A 15 12.62 10.78 4.36
CA THR A 15 13.95 10.48 3.81
C THR A 15 14.23 8.97 3.83
N ALA A 16 13.93 8.29 4.95
CA ALA A 16 14.10 6.86 5.06
C ALA A 16 13.20 6.09 4.09
N HIS A 17 11.95 6.52 3.90
CA HIS A 17 11.03 5.92 2.93
C HIS A 17 11.62 5.97 1.52
N ASP A 18 12.10 7.14 1.09
CA ASP A 18 12.63 7.31 -0.27
C ASP A 18 13.92 6.50 -0.46
N LEU A 19 14.82 6.54 0.52
CA LEU A 19 16.08 5.78 0.48
C LEU A 19 15.86 4.27 0.55
N PHE A 20 15.05 3.77 1.49
CA PHE A 20 14.75 2.34 1.58
C PHE A 20 14.02 1.83 0.36
N TYR A 21 13.08 2.60 -0.18
CA TYR A 21 12.36 2.18 -1.37
C TYR A 21 13.30 2.15 -2.57
N ARG A 22 14.09 3.21 -2.83
CA ARG A 22 14.98 3.29 -4.01
C ARG A 22 16.19 2.37 -3.92
N ASP A 23 16.90 2.38 -2.80
CA ASP A 23 18.23 1.78 -2.68
C ASP A 23 18.21 0.43 -1.92
N GLY A 24 17.11 0.11 -1.22
CA GLY A 24 17.01 -1.06 -0.35
C GLY A 24 17.35 -0.74 1.11
N ILE A 25 16.84 -1.58 2.00
CA ILE A 25 16.94 -1.40 3.44
C ILE A 25 18.37 -1.65 3.94
N ARG A 26 19.00 -2.76 3.55
CA ARG A 26 20.38 -3.14 3.93
C ARG A 26 21.40 -2.16 3.39
N ALA A 27 21.24 -1.71 2.15
CA ALA A 27 22.15 -0.75 1.52
C ALA A 27 22.09 0.67 2.11
N THR A 28 21.03 0.99 2.86
CA THR A 28 20.81 2.33 3.42
C THR A 28 21.27 2.41 4.88
N GLY A 29 22.37 3.11 5.15
CA GLY A 29 22.88 3.35 6.51
C GLY A 29 22.14 4.47 7.26
N ILE A 30 22.14 4.41 8.60
CA ILE A 30 21.56 5.45 9.47
C ILE A 30 22.22 6.82 9.21
N ASP A 31 23.55 6.86 9.09
CA ASP A 31 24.28 8.13 8.90
C ASP A 31 23.88 8.85 7.61
N ARG A 32 23.55 8.08 6.55
CA ARG A 32 23.03 8.63 5.31
C ARG A 32 21.66 9.26 5.51
N ILE A 33 20.75 8.58 6.22
CA ILE A 33 19.42 9.11 6.56
C ILE A 33 19.55 10.38 7.41
N ILE A 34 20.42 10.39 8.42
CA ILE A 34 20.68 11.56 9.27
C ILE A 34 21.11 12.76 8.43
N LYS A 35 22.07 12.54 7.52
CA LYS A 35 22.60 13.56 6.63
C LYS A 35 21.53 14.11 5.70
N GLU A 36 20.79 13.24 5.00
CA GLU A 36 19.78 13.64 4.02
C GLU A 36 18.50 14.23 4.67
N ALA A 37 18.15 13.80 5.88
CA ALA A 37 17.03 14.36 6.64
C ALA A 37 17.37 15.69 7.36
N CYS A 38 18.63 16.12 7.30
CA CYS A 38 19.17 17.30 7.98
C CYS A 38 18.83 17.31 9.48
N VAL A 39 19.18 16.22 10.18
CA VAL A 39 19.02 16.09 11.63
C VAL A 39 20.35 15.74 12.30
N THR A 40 20.43 15.92 13.63
CA THR A 40 21.57 15.41 14.41
C THR A 40 21.37 13.94 14.77
N LYS A 41 22.46 13.22 15.06
CA LYS A 41 22.41 11.84 15.57
C LYS A 41 21.55 11.73 16.83
N VAL A 42 21.69 12.66 17.77
CA VAL A 42 20.85 12.73 18.98
C VAL A 42 19.37 12.90 18.62
N THR A 43 19.04 13.76 17.66
CA THR A 43 17.66 13.94 17.19
C THR A 43 17.10 12.67 16.55
N PHE A 44 17.91 11.97 15.75
CA PHE A 44 17.51 10.70 15.14
C PHE A 44 17.13 9.66 16.20
N TYR A 45 18.06 9.36 17.12
CA TYR A 45 17.84 8.32 18.13
C TYR A 45 16.75 8.67 19.15
N ARG A 46 16.45 9.97 19.36
CA ARG A 46 15.30 10.40 20.15
C ARG A 46 13.96 9.98 19.52
N HIS A 47 13.87 9.91 18.19
CA HIS A 47 12.65 9.56 17.47
C HIS A 47 12.60 8.08 17.05
N PHE A 48 13.75 7.49 16.71
CA PHE A 48 13.89 6.11 16.27
C PHE A 48 15.09 5.47 16.99
N PRO A 49 14.86 4.77 18.11
CA PRO A 49 15.93 4.19 18.92
C PRO A 49 16.82 3.19 18.16
N ALA A 50 16.24 2.46 17.20
CA ALA A 50 16.97 1.59 16.29
C ALA A 50 16.52 1.80 14.83
N LYS A 51 17.35 1.34 13.88
CA LYS A 51 16.98 1.31 12.45
C LYS A 51 15.73 0.46 12.22
N ASP A 52 15.56 -0.61 13.00
CA ASP A 52 14.41 -1.50 12.90
C ASP A 52 13.10 -0.79 13.24
N ASP A 53 13.11 0.14 14.21
CA ASP A 53 11.95 0.99 14.50
C ASP A 53 11.57 1.87 13.31
N LEU A 54 12.59 2.39 12.63
CA LEU A 54 12.41 3.20 11.43
C LEU A 54 11.92 2.37 10.24
N ILE A 55 12.38 1.12 10.10
CA ILE A 55 11.90 0.18 9.07
C ILE A 55 10.42 -0.13 9.29
N ARG A 56 10.00 -0.42 10.53
CA ARG A 56 8.59 -0.66 10.88
C ARG A 56 7.72 0.57 10.56
N ALA A 57 8.19 1.77 10.94
CA ALA A 57 7.49 3.02 10.64
C ALA A 57 7.42 3.31 9.13
N PHE A 58 8.49 2.99 8.38
CA PHE A 58 8.51 3.09 6.92
C PHE A 58 7.46 2.18 6.27
N LEU A 59 7.38 0.91 6.68
CA LEU A 59 6.42 -0.04 6.11
C LEU A 59 4.97 0.35 6.42
N ASP A 60 4.69 0.83 7.63
CA ASP A 60 3.37 1.35 8.00
C ASP A 60 3.01 2.60 7.16
N TYR A 61 3.93 3.55 7.06
CA TYR A 61 3.73 4.75 6.22
C TYR A 61 3.49 4.38 4.74
N ARG A 62 4.28 3.47 4.20
CA ARG A 62 4.13 2.98 2.82
C ARG A 62 2.80 2.27 2.63
N HIS A 63 2.37 1.45 3.59
CA HIS A 63 1.09 0.75 3.55
C HIS A 63 -0.06 1.75 3.44
N GLN A 64 -0.11 2.73 4.35
CA GLN A 64 -1.17 3.74 4.39
C GLN A 64 -1.24 4.53 3.09
N ARG A 65 -0.09 5.00 2.59
CA ARG A 65 -0.02 5.80 1.35
C ARG A 65 -0.43 4.98 0.14
N TRP A 66 0.10 3.76 0.00
CA TRP A 66 -0.18 2.92 -1.17
C TRP A 66 -1.63 2.42 -1.16
N MET A 67 -2.17 1.94 -0.04
CA MET A 67 -3.56 1.48 0.02
C MET A 67 -4.56 2.61 -0.23
N ALA A 68 -4.29 3.81 0.31
CA ALA A 68 -5.15 4.97 0.05
C ALA A 68 -5.10 5.43 -1.41
N TRP A 69 -3.94 5.35 -2.06
CA TRP A 69 -3.81 5.60 -3.49
C TRP A 69 -4.53 4.52 -4.30
N PHE A 70 -4.18 3.25 -4.08
CA PHE A 70 -4.70 2.11 -4.83
C PHE A 70 -6.23 2.03 -4.79
N GLY A 71 -6.82 2.13 -3.59
CA GLY A 71 -8.28 2.09 -3.44
C GLY A 71 -8.99 3.22 -4.19
N ARG A 72 -8.52 4.46 -4.04
CA ARG A 72 -9.13 5.63 -4.71
C ARG A 72 -8.95 5.60 -6.22
N THR A 73 -7.76 5.24 -6.69
CA THR A 73 -7.49 5.17 -8.13
C THR A 73 -8.30 4.05 -8.77
N LEU A 74 -8.37 2.88 -8.13
CA LEU A 74 -9.18 1.78 -8.62
C LEU A 74 -10.67 2.15 -8.67
N GLU A 75 -11.20 2.77 -7.61
CA GLU A 75 -12.58 3.24 -7.57
C GLU A 75 -12.90 4.21 -8.71
N ALA A 76 -12.03 5.21 -8.94
CA ALA A 76 -12.18 6.15 -10.05
C ALA A 76 -12.15 5.45 -11.41
N GLN A 77 -11.19 4.54 -11.62
CA GLN A 77 -11.06 3.82 -12.90
C GLN A 77 -12.23 2.84 -13.16
N ILE A 78 -12.85 2.29 -12.11
CA ILE A 78 -14.08 1.50 -12.22
C ILE A 78 -15.25 2.35 -12.71
N GLY A 79 -15.35 3.61 -12.25
CA GLY A 79 -16.39 4.53 -12.70
C GLY A 79 -16.26 4.94 -14.18
N GLU A 80 -15.03 4.98 -14.70
CA GLU A 80 -14.73 5.44 -16.06
C GLU A 80 -14.72 4.30 -17.10
N ARG A 81 -14.34 3.08 -16.70
CA ARG A 81 -14.03 1.98 -17.63
C ARG A 81 -15.04 0.84 -17.58
N LYS A 82 -15.06 0.05 -18.66
CA LYS A 82 -15.92 -1.14 -18.75
C LYS A 82 -15.30 -2.34 -18.01
N GLY A 83 -15.46 -2.36 -16.69
CA GLY A 83 -15.20 -3.52 -15.85
C GLY A 83 -13.83 -3.54 -15.15
N LEU A 84 -13.68 -4.50 -14.23
CA LEU A 84 -12.56 -4.60 -13.30
C LEU A 84 -11.21 -4.78 -13.99
N ALA A 85 -11.17 -5.48 -15.13
CA ALA A 85 -9.92 -5.73 -15.86
C ALA A 85 -9.25 -4.46 -16.36
N GLU A 86 -10.00 -3.63 -17.08
CA GLU A 86 -9.47 -2.37 -17.59
C GLU A 86 -9.18 -1.38 -16.47
N ALA A 87 -10.01 -1.36 -15.42
CA ALA A 87 -9.79 -0.49 -14.27
C ALA A 87 -8.50 -0.86 -13.50
N LEU A 88 -8.26 -2.15 -13.25
CA LEU A 88 -7.04 -2.62 -12.60
C LEU A 88 -5.81 -2.34 -13.45
N ALA A 89 -5.87 -2.65 -14.74
CA ALA A 89 -4.73 -2.43 -15.62
C ALA A 89 -4.36 -0.94 -15.72
N ALA A 90 -5.34 -0.05 -15.83
CA ALA A 90 -5.11 1.39 -15.81
C ALA A 90 -4.60 1.89 -14.45
N THR A 91 -5.13 1.36 -13.35
CA THR A 91 -4.66 1.70 -11.99
C THR A 91 -3.18 1.33 -11.80
N LEU A 92 -2.77 0.15 -12.26
CA LEU A 92 -1.39 -0.30 -12.17
C LEU A 92 -0.48 0.41 -13.16
N GLN A 93 -0.95 0.75 -14.37
CA GLN A 93 -0.23 1.57 -15.35
C GLN A 93 0.23 2.89 -14.71
N ASN A 94 -0.67 3.59 -14.01
CA ASN A 94 -0.34 4.84 -13.31
C ASN A 94 0.83 4.71 -12.33
N TRP A 95 1.04 3.52 -11.77
CA TRP A 95 2.16 3.26 -10.86
C TRP A 95 3.40 2.71 -11.57
N PHE A 96 3.24 1.90 -12.61
CA PHE A 96 4.37 1.35 -13.39
C PHE A 96 5.07 2.44 -14.23
N ASP A 97 4.36 3.52 -14.55
CA ASP A 97 4.90 4.68 -15.25
C ASP A 97 5.59 5.69 -14.33
N ASP A 98 5.42 5.58 -13.01
CA ASP A 98 6.13 6.43 -12.05
C ASP A 98 7.65 6.19 -12.18
N GLU A 99 8.44 7.26 -12.33
CA GLU A 99 9.90 7.17 -12.43
C GLU A 99 10.53 6.55 -11.17
N ALA A 100 9.87 6.69 -10.02
CA ALA A 100 10.29 6.09 -8.77
C ALA A 100 9.85 4.62 -8.63
N PHE A 101 9.15 4.04 -9.60
CA PHE A 101 8.70 2.65 -9.54
C PHE A 101 9.86 1.69 -9.35
N ARG A 102 9.82 0.92 -8.25
CA ARG A 102 10.79 -0.13 -7.92
C ARG A 102 10.09 -1.37 -7.36
N GLY A 103 8.98 -1.74 -7.98
CA GLY A 103 8.15 -2.85 -7.56
C GLY A 103 7.50 -2.65 -6.19
N CYS A 104 7.11 -3.75 -5.55
CA CYS A 104 6.42 -3.71 -4.27
C CYS A 104 7.42 -3.62 -3.10
N ALA A 105 7.33 -2.55 -2.31
CA ALA A 105 8.16 -2.37 -1.12
C ALA A 105 8.05 -3.56 -0.14
N PHE A 106 6.88 -4.20 -0.03
CA PHE A 106 6.65 -5.32 0.89
C PHE A 106 7.24 -6.64 0.37
N ILE A 107 7.20 -6.89 -0.94
CA ILE A 107 7.87 -8.06 -1.53
C ILE A 107 9.38 -7.90 -1.38
N ASN A 108 9.91 -6.73 -1.74
CA ASN A 108 11.34 -6.43 -1.61
C ASN A 108 11.80 -6.56 -0.15
N SER A 109 11.03 -6.00 0.80
CA SER A 109 11.37 -6.08 2.23
C SER A 109 11.29 -7.50 2.76
N ALA A 110 10.34 -8.32 2.31
CA ALA A 110 10.28 -9.73 2.71
C ALA A 110 11.51 -10.50 2.25
N VAL A 111 11.99 -10.27 1.02
CA VAL A 111 13.22 -10.90 0.50
C VAL A 111 14.45 -10.37 1.23
N GLU A 112 14.51 -9.06 1.47
CA GLU A 112 15.68 -8.41 2.03
C GLU A 112 15.80 -8.57 3.55
N MET A 113 14.71 -8.71 4.29
CA MET A 113 14.71 -8.59 5.75
C MET A 113 14.22 -9.83 6.50
N ALA A 114 13.72 -10.88 5.83
CA ALA A 114 13.15 -12.05 6.50
C ALA A 114 14.05 -12.67 7.58
N GLU A 115 15.36 -12.76 7.34
CA GLU A 115 16.31 -13.34 8.31
C GLU A 115 16.75 -12.34 9.38
N ALA A 116 17.01 -11.10 8.98
CA ALA A 116 17.56 -10.08 9.88
C ALA A 116 16.49 -9.43 10.77
N LEU A 117 15.25 -9.37 10.27
CA LEU A 117 14.11 -8.74 10.92
C LEU A 117 12.80 -9.50 10.59
N PRO A 118 12.60 -10.71 11.16
CA PRO A 118 11.49 -11.59 10.80
C PRO A 118 10.09 -10.99 10.96
N GLU A 119 9.92 -9.99 11.83
CA GLU A 119 8.65 -9.28 12.02
C GLU A 119 8.21 -8.46 10.80
N THR A 120 9.08 -8.24 9.82
CA THR A 120 8.71 -7.64 8.54
C THR A 120 7.77 -8.54 7.72
N LEU A 121 7.83 -9.88 7.91
CA LEU A 121 6.99 -10.84 7.20
C LEU A 121 5.50 -10.71 7.56
N PRO A 122 5.10 -10.65 8.84
CA PRO A 122 3.72 -10.31 9.22
C PRO A 122 3.22 -8.98 8.62
N ILE A 123 4.07 -7.94 8.58
CA ILE A 123 3.69 -6.62 8.03
C ILE A 123 3.43 -6.74 6.52
N ALA A 124 4.31 -7.43 5.79
CA ALA A 124 4.13 -7.69 4.36
C ALA A 124 2.85 -8.51 4.10
N ARG A 125 2.60 -9.55 4.89
CA ARG A 125 1.37 -10.36 4.80
C ARG A 125 0.11 -9.52 5.03
N ALA A 126 0.10 -8.68 6.07
CA ALA A 126 -1.04 -7.81 6.37
C ALA A 126 -1.33 -6.81 5.23
N HIS A 127 -0.28 -6.25 4.60
CA HIS A 127 -0.48 -5.39 3.43
C HIS A 127 -1.08 -6.15 2.24
N LYS A 128 -0.61 -7.36 1.94
CA LYS A 128 -1.18 -8.18 0.86
C LYS A 128 -2.62 -8.58 1.15
N GLN A 129 -2.95 -8.92 2.40
CA GLN A 129 -4.32 -9.18 2.81
C GLN A 129 -5.23 -7.95 2.66
N ALA A 130 -4.75 -6.74 2.96
CA ALA A 130 -5.50 -5.51 2.73
C ALA A 130 -5.78 -5.27 1.24
N MET A 131 -4.82 -5.60 0.35
CA MET A 131 -5.04 -5.56 -1.09
C MET A 131 -6.12 -6.57 -1.54
N VAL A 132 -6.07 -7.80 -1.02
CA VAL A 132 -7.13 -8.82 -1.26
C VAL A 132 -8.50 -8.31 -0.81
N GLN A 133 -8.59 -7.71 0.38
CA GLN A 133 -9.85 -7.15 0.89
C GLN A 133 -10.36 -6.00 0.01
N CYS A 134 -9.48 -5.13 -0.47
CA CYS A 134 -9.85 -4.06 -1.40
C CYS A 134 -10.41 -4.64 -2.72
N LEU A 135 -9.79 -5.68 -3.27
CA LEU A 135 -10.23 -6.33 -4.50
C LEU A 135 -11.57 -7.07 -4.31
N ALA A 136 -11.75 -7.73 -3.17
CA ALA A 136 -12.99 -8.44 -2.84
C ALA A 136 -14.22 -7.52 -2.83
N GLY A 137 -14.05 -6.22 -2.55
CA GLY A 137 -15.13 -5.23 -2.63
C GLY A 137 -15.73 -5.03 -4.03
N TYR A 138 -15.04 -5.49 -5.08
CA TYR A 138 -15.50 -5.42 -6.48
C TYR A 138 -15.96 -6.78 -7.03
N LEU A 139 -16.05 -7.80 -6.17
CA LEU A 139 -16.39 -9.17 -6.52
C LEU A 139 -17.63 -9.63 -5.73
N PRO A 140 -18.29 -10.74 -6.11
CA PRO A 140 -19.44 -11.24 -5.38
C PRO A 140 -19.06 -11.61 -3.95
N ASP A 141 -19.91 -11.27 -2.98
CA ASP A 141 -19.71 -11.63 -1.58
C ASP A 141 -20.08 -13.10 -1.33
N ASN A 142 -19.25 -14.00 -1.86
CA ASN A 142 -19.36 -15.44 -1.66
C ASN A 142 -17.96 -16.09 -1.68
N ALA A 143 -17.89 -17.41 -1.45
CA ALA A 143 -16.62 -18.13 -1.40
C ALA A 143 -15.83 -18.07 -2.72
N GLY A 144 -16.52 -18.04 -3.87
CA GLY A 144 -15.90 -17.90 -5.19
C GLY A 144 -15.27 -16.53 -5.38
N GLY A 145 -15.99 -15.45 -5.07
CA GLY A 145 -15.47 -14.08 -5.15
C GLY A 145 -14.28 -13.84 -4.23
N ARG A 146 -14.30 -14.38 -3.00
CA ARG A 146 -13.14 -14.32 -2.08
C ARG A 146 -11.91 -15.02 -2.64
N ARG A 147 -12.08 -16.23 -3.20
CA ARG A 147 -10.98 -16.97 -3.83
C ARG A 147 -10.43 -16.24 -5.06
N LEU A 148 -11.32 -15.63 -5.84
CA LEU A 148 -10.91 -14.84 -6.99
C LEU A 148 -10.13 -13.59 -6.57
N ALA A 149 -10.48 -12.93 -5.47
CA ALA A 149 -9.69 -11.81 -4.92
C ALA A 149 -8.25 -12.23 -4.57
N GLU A 150 -8.07 -13.42 -3.99
CA GLU A 150 -6.75 -13.98 -3.69
C GLU A 150 -5.96 -14.29 -4.97
N MET A 151 -6.61 -14.91 -5.97
CA MET A 151 -5.99 -15.18 -7.27
C MET A 151 -5.59 -13.89 -7.98
N LEU A 152 -6.45 -12.86 -7.95
CA LEU A 152 -6.15 -11.54 -8.49
C LEU A 152 -4.94 -10.90 -7.82
N ALA A 153 -4.89 -10.93 -6.49
CA ALA A 153 -3.75 -10.40 -5.75
C ALA A 153 -2.44 -11.10 -6.13
N LEU A 154 -2.48 -12.42 -6.33
CA LEU A 154 -1.32 -13.19 -6.79
C LEU A 154 -0.88 -12.79 -8.21
N VAL A 155 -1.82 -12.62 -9.14
CA VAL A 155 -1.50 -12.18 -10.52
C VAL A 155 -0.97 -10.75 -10.53
N ILE A 156 -1.52 -9.86 -9.70
CA ILE A 156 -1.01 -8.49 -9.51
C ILE A 156 0.43 -8.52 -8.99
N ASP A 157 0.73 -9.37 -8.01
CA ASP A 157 2.11 -9.53 -7.52
C ASP A 157 3.05 -10.01 -8.63
N GLY A 158 2.61 -10.96 -9.46
CA GLY A 158 3.34 -11.40 -10.65
C GLY A 158 3.56 -10.27 -11.66
N ALA A 159 2.54 -9.45 -11.91
CA ALA A 159 2.63 -8.31 -12.81
C ALA A 159 3.62 -7.24 -12.29
N ILE A 160 3.58 -6.94 -10.98
CA ILE A 160 4.52 -6.01 -10.33
C ILE A 160 5.97 -6.52 -10.47
N VAL A 161 6.21 -7.80 -10.21
CA VAL A 161 7.55 -8.41 -10.32
C VAL A 161 8.02 -8.42 -11.77
N LYS A 162 7.15 -8.76 -12.72
CA LYS A 162 7.48 -8.71 -14.15
C LYS A 162 7.84 -7.30 -14.58
N ALA A 163 7.04 -6.30 -14.22
CA ALA A 163 7.30 -4.90 -14.53
C ALA A 163 8.64 -4.42 -13.94
N GLN A 164 8.94 -4.81 -12.70
CA GLN A 164 10.21 -4.48 -12.06
C GLN A 164 11.40 -5.14 -12.76
N ARG A 165 11.26 -6.42 -13.17
CA ARG A 165 12.32 -7.19 -13.84
C ARG A 165 12.60 -6.67 -15.25
N ASP A 166 11.55 -6.38 -16.01
CA ASP A 166 11.64 -6.02 -17.42
C ASP A 166 11.88 -4.50 -17.61
N GLY A 167 11.72 -3.70 -16.55
CA GLY A 167 11.89 -2.24 -16.57
C GLY A 167 10.70 -1.48 -17.17
N ASP A 168 9.71 -2.22 -17.65
CA ASP A 168 8.48 -1.76 -18.31
C ASP A 168 7.29 -2.62 -17.89
N GLY A 169 6.14 -1.98 -17.72
CA GLY A 169 4.89 -2.60 -17.27
C GLY A 169 3.96 -3.04 -18.39
N GLU A 170 4.18 -2.65 -19.64
CA GLU A 170 3.21 -2.83 -20.75
C GLU A 170 2.80 -4.30 -20.92
N GLU A 171 3.77 -5.20 -21.10
CA GLU A 171 3.50 -6.63 -21.29
C GLU A 171 2.88 -7.27 -20.03
N ALA A 172 3.26 -6.82 -18.83
CA ALA A 172 2.68 -7.33 -17.59
C ALA A 172 1.18 -6.99 -17.49
N LEU A 173 0.80 -5.80 -17.94
CA LEU A 173 -0.58 -5.33 -17.96
C LEU A 173 -1.39 -5.98 -19.08
N LEU A 174 -0.77 -6.25 -20.23
CA LEU A 174 -1.39 -7.03 -21.31
C LEU A 174 -1.77 -8.44 -20.81
N LEU A 175 -0.82 -9.13 -20.17
CA LEU A 175 -1.07 -10.47 -19.62
C LEU A 175 -2.11 -10.47 -18.50
N LEU A 176 -2.12 -9.44 -17.64
CA LEU A 176 -3.15 -9.27 -16.61
C LEU A 176 -4.55 -9.14 -17.23
N ARG A 177 -4.70 -8.30 -18.27
CA ARG A 177 -5.98 -8.15 -18.99
C ARG A 177 -6.40 -9.46 -19.65
N ALA A 178 -5.48 -10.13 -20.34
CA ALA A 178 -5.75 -11.41 -21.01
C ALA A 178 -6.19 -12.48 -20.00
N TRP A 179 -5.50 -12.60 -18.87
CA TRP A 179 -5.86 -13.55 -17.81
C TRP A 179 -7.25 -13.26 -17.23
N LEU A 180 -7.56 -11.98 -16.98
CA LEU A 180 -8.88 -11.56 -16.51
C LEU A 180 -10.00 -11.84 -17.53
N ALA A 181 -9.70 -11.73 -18.82
CA ALA A 181 -10.65 -12.03 -19.90
C ALA A 181 -10.93 -13.54 -20.06
N LEU A 182 -10.04 -14.40 -19.56
CA LEU A 182 -10.22 -15.86 -19.56
C LEU A 182 -11.15 -16.34 -18.44
N LEU A 183 -11.48 -15.49 -17.46
CA LEU A 183 -12.43 -15.84 -16.42
C LEU A 183 -13.82 -16.05 -17.04
N PRO A 184 -14.42 -17.25 -16.90
CA PRO A 184 -15.61 -17.62 -17.66
C PRO A 184 -16.78 -16.67 -17.38
N ALA A 185 -17.52 -16.33 -18.45
CA ALA A 185 -18.69 -15.46 -18.39
C ALA A 185 -19.78 -15.93 -17.41
N ALA A 186 -19.80 -17.21 -17.02
CA ALA A 186 -20.71 -17.74 -16.01
C ALA A 186 -20.38 -17.26 -14.58
N GLU A 187 -19.10 -17.04 -14.27
CA GLU A 187 -18.68 -16.36 -13.03
C GLU A 187 -19.01 -14.86 -13.15
N MET A 188 -18.69 -14.23 -14.28
CA MET A 188 -18.94 -12.80 -14.56
C MET A 188 -20.43 -12.39 -14.69
N ALA A 189 -21.32 -13.29 -15.10
CA ALA A 189 -22.76 -13.02 -15.25
C ALA A 189 -23.51 -13.09 -13.90
N GLN A 190 -23.01 -13.89 -12.95
CA GLN A 190 -23.40 -13.80 -11.53
C GLN A 190 -22.75 -12.60 -10.83
N MET A 191 -21.77 -11.94 -11.48
CA MET A 191 -21.10 -10.70 -11.06
C MET A 191 -21.72 -9.43 -11.65
N ARG A 192 -22.94 -9.48 -12.23
CA ARG A 192 -23.66 -8.25 -12.58
C ARG A 192 -23.96 -7.46 -11.30
N ILE A 193 -23.06 -6.53 -11.02
CA ILE A 193 -23.14 -5.36 -10.13
C ILE A 193 -24.55 -5.22 -9.54
N GLN A 194 -24.78 -5.79 -8.36
CA GLN A 194 -25.60 -5.02 -7.43
C GLN A 194 -24.75 -3.81 -7.13
N ALA A 195 -25.21 -2.63 -7.54
CA ALA A 195 -24.61 -1.38 -7.13
C ALA A 195 -24.38 -1.50 -5.62
N VAL A 196 -23.12 -1.40 -5.19
CA VAL A 196 -22.76 -1.34 -3.78
C VAL A 196 -23.62 -0.22 -3.21
N GLN A 197 -24.71 -0.58 -2.53
CA GLN A 197 -25.40 0.35 -1.66
C GLN A 197 -24.37 0.71 -0.59
N PRO A 198 -24.13 2.00 -0.34
CA PRO A 198 -23.03 2.42 0.51
C PRO A 198 -23.27 1.97 1.96
N GLY A 199 -22.77 0.78 2.30
CA GLY A 199 -22.78 0.26 3.67
C GLY A 199 -21.77 0.94 4.59
N ALA A 200 -20.90 1.80 4.04
CA ALA A 200 -20.00 2.64 4.82
C ALA A 200 -20.69 3.89 5.38
N ASP A 201 -21.80 4.34 4.76
CA ASP A 201 -22.52 5.54 5.19
C ASP A 201 -23.38 5.28 6.44
N ASP A 202 -23.89 4.06 6.62
CA ASP A 202 -24.70 3.69 7.79
C ASP A 202 -23.84 3.60 9.08
N PHE A 203 -22.60 3.10 8.96
CA PHE A 203 -21.69 2.98 10.10
C PHE A 203 -21.10 4.34 10.52
N ALA A 204 -20.72 5.18 9.56
CA ALA A 204 -20.26 6.54 9.82
C ALA A 204 -21.40 7.43 10.38
N ALA A 205 -22.64 7.25 9.89
CA ALA A 205 -23.82 7.94 10.41
C ALA A 205 -24.17 7.52 11.85
N GLN A 206 -24.10 6.22 12.18
CA GLN A 206 -24.34 5.72 13.53
C GLN A 206 -23.29 6.23 14.55
N ILE A 207 -22.02 6.36 14.14
CA ILE A 207 -20.96 6.96 14.97
C ILE A 207 -21.15 8.47 15.12
N ALA A 208 -21.56 9.18 14.06
CA ALA A 208 -21.85 10.62 14.10
C ALA A 208 -23.06 10.95 14.98
N GLN A 209 -24.11 10.13 14.95
CA GLN A 209 -25.32 10.28 15.78
C GLN A 209 -25.03 10.06 17.27
N ARG A 210 -24.14 9.11 17.61
CA ARG A 210 -23.73 8.85 19.00
C ARG A 210 -22.69 9.87 19.52
N ARG A 211 -21.88 10.47 18.64
CA ARG A 211 -21.03 11.63 18.99
C ARG A 211 -21.84 12.85 19.45
N LYS A 212 -23.00 13.11 18.83
CA LYS A 212 -23.92 14.18 19.28
C LYS A 212 -24.52 13.93 20.67
N GLN A 213 -24.57 12.68 21.13
CA GLN A 213 -25.11 12.29 22.43
C GLN A 213 -24.06 12.26 23.55
N ARG A 214 -22.76 12.20 23.23
CA ARG A 214 -21.66 12.24 24.19
C ARG A 214 -21.15 13.68 24.32
N GLY A 215 -21.39 14.31 25.48
CA GLY A 215 -20.75 15.59 25.84
C GLY A 215 -19.21 15.50 25.89
N PRO A 216 -18.51 16.62 26.20
CA PRO A 216 -17.05 16.71 26.06
C PRO A 216 -16.30 15.70 26.94
N GLN A 217 -15.30 15.03 26.35
CA GLN A 217 -14.58 13.88 26.91
C GLN A 217 -13.47 14.28 27.91
N ASN A 218 -13.28 13.46 28.95
CA ASN A 218 -12.19 13.57 29.93
C ASN A 218 -11.32 12.29 29.91
N GLY A 219 -10.00 12.49 29.86
CA GLY A 219 -9.01 11.47 29.50
C GLY A 219 -8.95 10.21 30.38
N ALA A 220 -8.26 9.20 29.80
CA ALA A 220 -7.90 7.87 30.33
C ALA A 220 -9.07 6.93 30.70
N ALA A 221 -10.09 7.40 31.42
CA ALA A 221 -11.25 6.58 31.78
C ALA A 221 -12.07 6.18 30.55
N ASP A 222 -12.18 7.06 29.57
CA ASP A 222 -12.91 6.81 28.33
C ASP A 222 -12.18 5.81 27.43
N ILE A 223 -10.83 5.82 27.40
CA ILE A 223 -10.03 4.83 26.67
C ILE A 223 -10.23 3.43 27.27
N GLN A 224 -10.35 3.33 28.59
CA GLN A 224 -10.55 2.05 29.27
C GLN A 224 -11.97 1.50 29.05
N ARG A 225 -13.00 2.37 29.01
CA ARG A 225 -14.37 1.97 28.63
C ARG A 225 -14.46 1.59 27.17
N ASP A 226 -13.80 2.31 26.27
CA ASP A 226 -13.79 2.00 24.85
C ASP A 226 -13.06 0.67 24.56
N LYS A 227 -12.05 0.31 25.37
CA LYS A 227 -11.46 -1.05 25.39
C LYS A 227 -12.44 -2.12 25.84
N GLN A 228 -13.21 -1.88 26.91
CA GLN A 228 -14.22 -2.83 27.39
C GLN A 228 -15.34 -3.02 26.37
N LEU A 229 -15.78 -1.94 25.73
CA LEU A 229 -16.82 -1.97 24.70
C LEU A 229 -16.35 -2.74 23.46
N TRP A 230 -15.10 -2.54 23.03
CA TRP A 230 -14.50 -3.33 21.94
C TRP A 230 -14.51 -4.83 22.28
N ARG A 231 -14.16 -5.22 23.51
CA ARG A 231 -14.18 -6.64 23.94
C ARG A 231 -15.58 -7.25 23.90
N GLN A 232 -16.61 -6.50 24.32
CA GLN A 232 -18.00 -6.95 24.28
C GLN A 232 -18.52 -7.11 22.84
N LEU A 233 -18.18 -6.17 21.95
CA LEU A 233 -18.62 -6.18 20.55
C LEU A 233 -17.85 -7.18 19.68
N ALA A 234 -16.59 -7.46 20.00
CA ALA A 234 -15.76 -8.43 19.29
C ALA A 234 -16.06 -9.90 19.68
N GLY A 235 -16.85 -10.13 20.75
CA GLY A 235 -17.30 -11.46 21.14
C GLY A 235 -16.19 -12.40 21.62
N ALA A 236 -15.14 -11.88 22.27
CA ALA A 236 -14.05 -12.69 22.81
C ALA A 236 -14.43 -13.23 24.21
N ASP A 237 -14.83 -14.49 24.27
CA ASP A 237 -14.84 -15.28 25.51
C ASP A 237 -13.42 -15.83 25.76
N ASP A 238 -12.93 -15.76 27.00
CA ASP A 238 -11.52 -15.90 27.38
C ASP A 238 -11.00 -17.36 27.32
N ASN A 239 -11.75 -18.27 26.70
CA ASN A 239 -11.46 -19.72 26.75
C ASN A 239 -11.82 -20.46 25.45
N ARG A 240 -11.10 -20.18 24.35
CA ARG A 240 -10.93 -21.12 23.22
C ARG A 240 -9.73 -20.72 22.34
N PRO A 241 -8.88 -21.67 21.91
CA PRO A 241 -7.85 -21.40 20.91
C PRO A 241 -8.42 -21.53 19.48
N ASP A 242 -7.98 -20.62 18.61
CA ASP A 242 -7.94 -20.67 17.13
C ASP A 242 -9.04 -20.08 16.21
N ASP A 243 -10.15 -19.48 16.68
CA ASP A 243 -11.18 -18.95 15.75
C ASP A 243 -11.60 -17.47 15.96
N ALA A 244 -10.64 -16.53 16.09
CA ALA A 244 -10.99 -15.10 16.12
C ALA A 244 -11.24 -14.53 14.70
N LYS A 245 -12.44 -13.98 14.47
CA LYS A 245 -12.82 -13.28 13.23
C LYS A 245 -11.78 -12.19 12.84
N PRO A 246 -11.30 -12.14 11.59
CA PRO A 246 -10.30 -11.16 11.16
C PRO A 246 -10.98 -9.84 10.75
N GLY A 247 -10.57 -8.70 11.31
CA GLY A 247 -10.97 -7.41 10.72
C GLY A 247 -10.66 -6.11 11.46
N LEU A 248 -10.57 -6.07 12.79
CA LEU A 248 -10.33 -4.80 13.49
C LEU A 248 -9.31 -4.93 14.62
N CYS A 249 -8.10 -4.42 14.35
CA CYS A 249 -7.14 -4.08 15.40
C CYS A 249 -7.65 -2.84 16.16
N PHE A 250 -7.52 -2.85 17.49
CA PHE A 250 -7.90 -1.74 18.38
C PHE A 250 -7.34 -0.38 17.96
N GLY A 251 -6.15 -0.35 17.32
CA GLY A 251 -5.56 0.88 16.77
C GLY A 251 -6.36 1.50 15.62
N HIS A 252 -6.99 0.67 14.78
CA HIS A 252 -7.85 1.13 13.69
C HIS A 252 -9.18 1.71 14.22
N PHE A 253 -9.70 1.12 15.31
CA PHE A 253 -10.89 1.63 16.02
C PHE A 253 -10.67 3.04 16.60
N LEU A 254 -9.50 3.31 17.20
CA LEU A 254 -9.17 4.64 17.71
C LEU A 254 -8.98 5.69 16.60
N LEU A 255 -8.47 5.30 15.43
CA LEU A 255 -8.27 6.21 14.29
C LEU A 255 -9.59 6.62 13.62
N MET A 256 -10.58 5.73 13.56
CA MET A 256 -11.94 6.07 13.10
C MET A 256 -12.63 7.11 13.99
N LEU A 257 -12.25 7.18 15.28
CA LEU A 257 -12.77 8.16 16.22
C LEU A 257 -12.18 9.56 16.04
N PHE A 258 -11.25 9.83 15.09
CA PHE A 258 -10.49 11.10 15.09
C PHE A 258 -10.10 11.76 13.74
N LYS A 259 -10.72 11.50 12.57
CA LYS A 259 -10.35 12.18 11.29
C LYS A 259 -11.31 13.30 10.77
N PRO A 260 -10.79 14.44 10.25
CA PRO A 260 -11.55 15.55 9.61
C PRO A 260 -11.60 15.49 8.06
N SER A 261 -12.50 16.28 7.44
CA SER A 261 -12.99 16.22 6.04
C SER A 261 -12.25 17.06 4.95
N GLN A 262 -12.50 16.70 3.68
CA GLN A 262 -11.84 16.89 2.35
C GLN A 262 -11.98 18.25 1.58
N GLN A 263 -11.22 18.41 0.45
CA GLN A 263 -11.56 18.87 -0.96
C GLN A 263 -10.34 19.53 -1.68
N GLY A 264 -10.05 19.53 -3.00
CA GLY A 264 -10.73 19.20 -4.29
C GLY A 264 -9.72 19.12 -5.49
N THR A 265 -10.18 18.84 -6.72
CA THR A 265 -9.44 18.37 -7.94
C THR A 265 -9.31 19.40 -9.10
N ALA A 266 -8.33 19.24 -10.02
CA ALA A 266 -8.27 19.89 -11.36
C ALA A 266 -7.38 19.11 -12.38
N GLU A 267 -7.74 19.14 -13.68
CA GLU A 267 -7.19 18.38 -14.85
C GLU A 267 -5.89 18.98 -15.47
N MET A 268 -5.14 18.17 -16.27
CA MET A 268 -3.81 18.48 -16.86
C MET A 268 -3.81 18.74 -18.40
N PRO A 269 -2.92 19.59 -18.94
CA PRO A 269 -2.87 19.97 -20.36
C PRO A 269 -1.88 19.15 -21.24
N ALA A 270 -2.06 19.27 -22.57
CA ALA A 270 -1.46 18.44 -23.63
C ALA A 270 0.07 18.54 -23.83
N ASP A 271 0.74 19.50 -23.18
CA ASP A 271 2.21 19.63 -23.16
C ASP A 271 2.88 18.57 -22.25
N GLN A 272 2.14 18.00 -21.31
CA GLN A 272 2.61 16.86 -20.51
C GLN A 272 2.61 15.54 -21.28
N GLU A 273 1.76 15.39 -22.29
CA GLU A 273 1.68 14.17 -23.12
C GLU A 273 2.95 13.98 -23.98
N GLN A 274 3.48 15.07 -24.55
CA GLN A 274 4.72 15.01 -25.34
C GLN A 274 5.98 14.82 -24.47
N ASN A 275 5.97 15.36 -23.24
CA ASN A 275 7.04 15.11 -22.28
C ASN A 275 7.05 13.65 -21.78
N LEU A 276 5.89 13.00 -21.66
CA LEU A 276 5.80 11.58 -21.31
C LEU A 276 6.44 10.68 -22.39
N ILE A 277 6.23 10.98 -23.67
CA ILE A 277 6.82 10.22 -24.78
C ILE A 277 8.36 10.36 -24.81
N ALA A 278 8.88 11.57 -24.59
CA ALA A 278 10.32 11.80 -24.53
C ALA A 278 10.99 11.13 -23.30
N ASN A 279 10.30 11.14 -22.16
CA ASN A 279 10.78 10.50 -20.92
C ASN A 279 10.81 8.96 -21.04
N HIS A 280 9.91 8.36 -21.82
CA HIS A 280 9.88 6.91 -22.04
C HIS A 280 11.11 6.40 -22.83
N ALA A 281 11.62 7.19 -23.79
CA ALA A 281 12.85 6.85 -24.51
C ALA A 281 14.10 6.91 -23.60
N ALA A 282 14.18 7.92 -22.73
CA ALA A 282 15.27 8.09 -21.77
C ALA A 282 15.22 7.07 -20.60
N LYS A 283 14.06 6.46 -20.33
CA LYS A 283 13.88 5.37 -19.34
C LYS A 283 14.61 4.09 -19.78
N ARG A 284 14.52 3.74 -21.07
CA ARG A 284 15.18 2.55 -21.65
C ARG A 284 16.71 2.62 -21.55
N ASP A 285 17.31 3.76 -21.85
CA ASP A 285 18.78 3.89 -21.86
C ASP A 285 19.39 3.86 -20.45
N ARG A 286 18.71 4.45 -19.46
CA ARG A 286 19.19 4.48 -18.07
C ARG A 286 19.12 3.12 -17.37
N GLN A 287 18.07 2.35 -17.62
CA GLN A 287 17.95 1.00 -17.08
C GLN A 287 19.00 0.04 -17.69
N HIS A 288 19.33 0.22 -18.98
CA HIS A 288 20.38 -0.56 -19.64
C HIS A 288 21.77 -0.31 -19.01
N HIS A 289 22.09 0.94 -18.68
CA HIS A 289 23.36 1.29 -18.01
C HIS A 289 23.42 0.83 -16.54
N GLN A 290 22.29 0.85 -15.83
CA GLN A 290 22.24 0.39 -14.44
C GLN A 290 22.43 -1.13 -14.33
N TRP A 291 21.96 -1.90 -15.32
CA TRP A 291 22.19 -3.35 -15.41
C TRP A 291 23.65 -3.69 -15.76
N GLU A 292 24.28 -2.94 -16.68
CA GLU A 292 25.69 -3.17 -17.04
C GLU A 292 26.67 -2.83 -15.90
N GLY A 293 26.36 -1.84 -15.07
CA GLY A 293 27.16 -1.46 -13.91
C GLY A 293 27.17 -2.48 -12.76
N GLN A 294 26.34 -3.52 -12.81
CA GLN A 294 26.23 -4.56 -11.78
C GLN A 294 26.85 -5.91 -12.17
N LYS A 295 27.51 -6.03 -13.34
CA LYS A 295 28.22 -7.27 -13.72
C LYS A 295 29.44 -7.50 -12.81
N PRO A 296 29.53 -8.62 -12.07
CA PRO A 296 30.77 -9.01 -11.42
C PRO A 296 31.80 -9.38 -12.48
N LEU A 297 33.04 -8.89 -12.34
CA LEU A 297 34.20 -9.35 -13.10
C LEU A 297 34.46 -10.84 -12.83
N MET A 298 33.76 -11.72 -13.55
CA MET A 298 34.15 -13.12 -13.68
C MET A 298 35.21 -13.22 -14.78
N ARG A 299 36.45 -12.85 -14.45
CA ARG A 299 37.63 -13.26 -15.22
C ARG A 299 38.62 -13.94 -14.28
N GLY A 300 38.94 -15.18 -14.61
CA GLY A 300 40.11 -15.90 -14.13
C GLY A 300 39.77 -16.97 -13.10
N HIS A 301 39.67 -18.22 -13.56
CA HIS A 301 40.49 -19.37 -13.14
C HIS A 301 40.10 -20.54 -14.06
N ALA A 302 40.79 -20.65 -15.19
CA ALA A 302 40.88 -21.90 -15.93
C ALA A 302 42.27 -22.47 -15.62
N ALA A 303 42.28 -23.66 -15.01
CA ALA A 303 43.36 -24.62 -15.10
C ALA A 303 42.97 -25.64 -16.17
#